data_AF-A0A7J7LVL7-F1
#
_entry.id   AF-A0A7J7LVL7-F1
#
_cell.length_a   1.000
_cell.length_b   1.000
_cell.length_c   1.000
_cell.angle_alpha   90.00
_cell.angle_beta   90.00
_cell.angle_gamma   90.00
#
_symmetry.space_group_name_H-M   'P 1'
#
loop_
_entity.id
_entity.type
_entity.pdbx_description
1 polymer ?
#
loop_
_entity_poly.entity_id
_entity_poly.type
_entity_poly.pdbx_seq_one_letter_code
_entity_poly.pdbx_strand_id
1 'polypeptide(L)'
;MMHMTFYWGKTVTILFDSWKTDSWTSYTLSLFALFLVSLFYQYFEDRRLSFKRFAVGRKSESAIETPFLIGGDGRKWRKVARVGTGVLFGVNSAIGYLLMLSVMSFNGGVFVVVVLGLSVGYLLFRIDDNEGEVVVVVDDENTCVCA
;
A
#
# COMPACT_ATOMS: atom_id res chain seq x y z
N MET A 1 13.65 21.39 -19.90
CA MET A 1 13.78 22.52 -18.94
C MET A 1 13.13 22.07 -17.65
N MET A 2 13.78 22.27 -16.50
CA MET A 2 13.25 21.80 -15.21
C MET A 2 12.08 22.70 -14.81
N HIS A 3 10.87 22.14 -14.83
CA HIS A 3 9.67 22.83 -14.35
C HIS A 3 9.67 22.79 -12.82
N MET A 4 9.65 23.97 -12.19
CA MET A 4 9.55 24.12 -10.73
C MET A 4 8.08 24.23 -10.26
N THR A 5 7.13 24.08 -11.19
CA THR A 5 5.70 24.18 -10.97
C THR A 5 5.00 23.00 -11.64
N PHE A 6 3.79 22.69 -11.18
CA PHE A 6 2.99 21.64 -11.80
C PHE A 6 2.79 21.91 -13.30
N TYR A 7 3.11 20.93 -14.13
CA TYR A 7 2.90 21.00 -15.57
C TYR A 7 2.09 19.81 -16.08
N TRP A 8 1.40 20.04 -17.19
CA TRP A 8 0.63 19.04 -17.91
C TRP A 8 1.35 18.74 -19.23
N GLY A 9 2.07 17.63 -19.28
CA GLY A 9 2.86 17.24 -20.45
C GLY A 9 3.06 15.73 -20.51
N LYS A 10 3.19 15.22 -21.74
CA LYS A 10 3.39 13.79 -22.03
C LYS A 10 4.87 13.37 -22.02
N THR A 11 5.78 14.33 -21.99
CA THR A 11 7.23 14.10 -22.01
C THR A 11 7.80 14.14 -20.61
N VAL A 12 7.85 12.99 -19.94
CA VAL A 12 8.30 12.87 -18.55
C VAL A 12 9.30 11.73 -18.41
N THR A 13 10.37 11.99 -17.66
CA THR A 13 11.31 10.99 -17.13
C THR A 13 10.92 10.70 -15.69
N ILE A 14 10.37 9.52 -15.42
CA ILE A 14 9.68 9.24 -14.14
C ILE A 14 10.66 8.86 -13.03
N LEU A 15 11.64 8.00 -13.31
CA LEU A 15 12.49 7.41 -12.26
C LEU A 15 13.92 7.11 -12.72
N PHE A 16 14.08 6.63 -13.96
CA PHE A 16 15.37 6.38 -14.60
C PHE A 16 15.37 7.05 -15.96
N ASP A 17 16.55 7.42 -16.47
CA ASP A 17 16.69 7.95 -17.84
C ASP A 17 16.11 7.00 -18.90
N SER A 18 16.07 5.70 -18.62
CA SER A 18 15.45 4.70 -19.49
C SER A 18 13.91 4.71 -19.49
N TRP A 19 13.25 5.30 -18.50
CA TRP A 19 11.78 5.39 -18.45
C TRP A 19 11.32 6.78 -18.88
N LYS A 20 11.51 7.05 -20.17
CA LYS A 20 11.05 8.26 -20.83
C LYS A 20 9.75 8.00 -21.60
N THR A 21 8.80 8.90 -21.43
CA THR A 21 7.56 8.91 -22.20
C THR A 21 7.68 9.95 -23.30
N ASP A 22 7.52 9.57 -24.56
CA ASP A 22 7.58 10.49 -25.71
C ASP A 22 6.26 10.50 -26.50
N SER A 23 5.45 9.43 -26.35
CA SER A 23 4.15 9.24 -26.99
C SER A 23 3.00 9.21 -25.99
N TRP A 24 1.79 9.52 -26.45
CA TRP A 24 0.57 9.44 -25.62
C TRP A 24 0.36 8.04 -25.03
N THR A 25 0.62 6.98 -25.81
CA THR A 25 0.50 5.60 -25.36
C THR A 25 1.49 5.28 -24.24
N SER A 26 2.78 5.63 -24.41
CA SER A 26 3.80 5.44 -23.39
C SER A 26 3.45 6.19 -22.10
N TYR A 27 2.90 7.39 -22.22
CA TYR A 27 2.44 8.19 -21.09
C TYR A 27 1.28 7.52 -20.34
N THR A 28 0.22 7.12 -21.04
CA THR A 28 -0.92 6.41 -20.41
C THR A 28 -0.52 5.09 -19.75
N LEU A 29 0.38 4.33 -20.38
CA LEU A 29 0.90 3.07 -19.83
C LEU A 29 1.70 3.33 -18.56
N SER A 30 2.53 4.40 -18.56
CA SER A 30 3.30 4.77 -17.37
C SER A 30 2.41 5.25 -16.21
N LEU A 31 1.34 6.00 -16.50
CA LEU A 31 0.33 6.37 -15.49
C LEU A 31 -0.33 5.12 -14.92
N PHE A 32 -0.76 4.19 -15.77
CA PHE A 32 -1.34 2.93 -15.31
C PHE A 32 -0.35 2.10 -14.48
N ALA A 33 0.92 2.06 -14.86
CA ALA A 33 1.95 1.39 -14.06
C ALA A 33 2.12 2.04 -12.68
N LEU A 34 2.13 3.38 -12.58
CA LEU A 34 2.19 4.09 -11.29
C LEU A 34 0.94 3.89 -10.43
N PHE A 35 -0.23 3.80 -11.07
CA PHE A 35 -1.48 3.41 -10.40
C PHE A 35 -1.37 2.01 -9.80
N LEU A 36 -0.87 1.03 -10.56
CA LEU A 36 -0.65 -0.32 -10.05
C LEU A 36 0.39 -0.33 -8.92
N VAL A 37 1.51 0.38 -9.07
CA VAL A 37 2.55 0.45 -8.03
C VAL A 37 2.02 1.06 -6.73
N SER A 38 1.15 2.07 -6.80
CA SER A 38 0.50 2.65 -5.62
C SER A 38 -0.53 1.71 -4.98
N LEU A 39 -1.30 0.94 -5.77
CA LEU A 39 -2.13 -0.15 -5.23
C LEU A 39 -1.28 -1.22 -4.54
N PHE A 40 -0.18 -1.63 -5.16
CA PHE A 40 0.75 -2.60 -4.59
C PHE A 40 1.37 -2.10 -3.29
N TYR A 41 1.74 -0.81 -3.21
CA TYR A 41 2.23 -0.20 -1.97
C TYR A 41 1.24 -0.41 -0.83
N GLN A 42 -0.04 -0.10 -1.06
CA GLN A 42 -1.06 -0.25 -0.03
C GLN A 42 -1.33 -1.73 0.33
N TYR A 43 -1.26 -2.63 -0.65
CA TYR A 43 -1.32 -4.07 -0.43
C TYR A 43 -0.18 -4.58 0.48
N PHE A 44 1.06 -4.16 0.22
CA PHE A 44 2.21 -4.55 1.06
C PHE A 44 2.12 -3.95 2.47
N GLU A 45 1.63 -2.72 2.61
CA GLU A 45 1.36 -2.11 3.91
C GLU A 45 0.31 -2.93 4.68
N ASP A 46 -0.80 -3.33 4.04
CA ASP A 46 -1.81 -4.15 4.71
C ASP A 46 -1.23 -5.50 5.16
N ARG A 47 -0.55 -6.24 4.28
CA ARG A 47 0.05 -7.55 4.63
C ARG A 47 1.00 -7.46 5.83
N ARG A 48 1.71 -6.34 5.97
CA ARG A 48 2.56 -6.06 7.14
C ARG A 48 1.71 -5.81 8.40
N LEU A 49 0.61 -5.08 8.28
CA LEU A 49 -0.33 -4.81 9.37
C LEU A 49 -1.07 -6.08 9.80
N SER A 50 -1.61 -6.86 8.87
CA SER A 50 -2.27 -8.13 9.19
C SER A 50 -1.26 -9.11 9.81
N PHE A 51 0.00 -9.18 9.38
CA PHE A 51 1.01 -9.99 10.07
C PHE A 51 1.22 -9.56 11.54
N LYS A 52 1.24 -8.25 11.82
CA LYS A 52 1.26 -7.74 13.20
C LYS A 52 -0.01 -8.10 13.97
N ARG A 53 -1.19 -7.97 13.35
CA ARG A 53 -2.48 -8.40 13.94
C ARG A 53 -2.47 -9.89 14.26
N PHE A 54 -2.00 -10.76 13.36
CA PHE A 54 -1.87 -12.20 13.62
C PHE A 54 -0.86 -12.53 14.74
N ALA A 55 0.23 -11.78 14.82
CA ALA A 55 1.20 -11.92 15.91
C ALA A 55 0.65 -11.48 17.28
N VAL A 56 -0.25 -10.48 17.30
CA VAL A 56 -0.88 -9.95 18.52
C VAL A 56 -2.18 -10.70 18.88
N GLY A 57 -2.98 -11.13 17.92
CA GLY A 57 -4.23 -11.89 18.12
C GLY A 57 -3.98 -13.27 18.72
N ARG A 58 -2.85 -13.91 18.41
CA ARG A 58 -2.39 -15.12 19.13
C ARG A 58 -2.03 -14.88 20.61
N LYS A 59 -1.99 -13.62 21.06
CA LYS A 59 -1.68 -13.28 22.45
C LYS A 59 -2.91 -13.26 23.36
N SER A 60 -4.13 -13.39 22.81
CA SER A 60 -5.38 -13.30 23.58
C SER A 60 -5.96 -14.65 24.05
N GLU A 61 -5.42 -15.80 23.63
CA GLU A 61 -5.95 -17.13 24.05
C GLU A 61 -4.89 -18.03 24.71
N SER A 62 -3.77 -17.46 25.17
CA SER A 62 -2.72 -18.24 25.84
C SER A 62 -2.03 -17.43 26.92
N ALA A 63 -2.83 -16.88 27.84
CA ALA A 63 -2.33 -16.29 29.07
C ALA A 63 -2.11 -17.31 30.21
N ILE A 64 -2.25 -18.62 29.96
CA ILE A 64 -1.95 -19.65 30.97
C ILE A 64 -1.07 -20.73 30.34
N GLU A 65 0.18 -20.77 30.81
CA GLU A 65 1.12 -21.90 30.81
C GLU A 65 1.60 -22.48 29.48
N THR A 66 2.82 -22.11 29.09
CA THR A 66 4.00 -23.02 28.99
C THR A 66 5.16 -22.28 28.27
N PRO A 67 6.16 -21.73 29.00
CA PRO A 67 7.23 -20.96 28.37
C PRO A 67 8.33 -21.81 27.72
N PHE A 68 8.28 -23.15 27.76
CA PHE A 68 9.52 -23.93 27.59
C PHE A 68 9.54 -25.15 26.67
N LEU A 69 8.55 -25.39 25.81
CA LEU A 69 8.67 -26.46 24.78
C LEU A 69 8.20 -26.01 23.39
N ILE A 70 8.80 -24.93 22.87
CA ILE A 70 8.81 -24.70 21.41
C ILE A 70 9.93 -25.58 20.84
N GLY A 71 9.55 -26.77 20.35
CA GLY A 71 10.44 -27.71 19.66
C GLY A 71 11.28 -27.04 18.56
N GLY A 72 12.43 -27.63 18.25
CA GLY A 72 13.48 -27.04 17.41
C GLY A 72 13.02 -26.43 16.08
N ASP A 73 11.92 -26.91 15.51
CA ASP A 73 11.33 -26.38 14.27
C ASP A 73 10.63 -25.02 14.46
N GLY A 74 9.99 -24.77 15.61
CA GLY A 74 9.37 -23.47 15.92
C GLY A 74 10.41 -22.36 16.13
N ARG A 75 11.65 -22.70 16.50
CA ARG A 75 12.76 -21.75 16.61
C ARG A 75 13.29 -21.33 15.23
N LYS A 76 13.35 -22.25 14.26
CA LYS A 76 13.65 -21.92 12.86
C LYS A 76 12.54 -21.04 12.27
N TRP A 77 11.28 -21.42 12.49
CA TRP A 77 10.12 -20.68 11.99
C TRP A 77 10.04 -19.24 12.55
N ARG A 78 10.30 -19.03 13.86
CA ARG A 78 10.39 -17.69 14.46
C ARG A 78 11.51 -16.82 13.88
N LYS A 79 12.67 -17.42 13.55
CA LYS A 79 13.77 -16.70 12.90
C LYS A 79 13.41 -16.29 11.47
N VAL A 80 12.86 -17.22 10.69
CA VAL A 80 12.44 -16.96 9.30
C VAL A 80 11.31 -15.93 9.25
N ALA A 81 10.32 -16.03 10.15
CA ALA A 81 9.24 -15.05 10.29
C ALA A 81 9.77 -13.64 10.65
N ARG A 82 10.77 -13.55 11.54
CA ARG A 82 11.39 -12.28 11.93
C ARG A 82 12.17 -11.64 10.77
N VAL A 83 12.94 -12.42 10.03
CA VAL A 83 13.66 -11.94 8.83
C VAL A 83 12.67 -11.54 7.74
N GLY A 84 11.66 -12.36 7.47
CA GLY A 84 10.62 -12.08 6.48
C GLY A 84 9.87 -10.79 6.76
N THR A 85 9.57 -10.48 8.04
CA THR A 85 8.94 -9.21 8.44
C THR A 85 9.84 -8.01 8.13
N GLY A 86 11.15 -8.13 8.37
CA GLY A 86 12.12 -7.08 8.05
C GLY A 86 12.24 -6.83 6.54
N VAL A 87 12.25 -7.91 5.75
CA VAL A 87 12.27 -7.82 4.28
C VAL A 87 11.00 -7.15 3.76
N LEU A 88 9.82 -7.54 4.23
CA LEU A 88 8.56 -6.89 3.85
C LEU A 88 8.58 -5.39 4.18
N PHE A 89 9.13 -5.01 5.34
CA PHE A 89 9.28 -3.60 5.70
C PHE A 89 10.23 -2.85 4.77
N GLY A 90 11.36 -3.46 4.39
CA GLY A 90 12.30 -2.88 3.44
C GLY A 90 11.66 -2.67 2.07
N VAL A 91 10.96 -3.69 1.54
CA VAL A 91 10.26 -3.61 0.25
C VAL A 91 9.20 -2.50 0.25
N ASN A 92 8.35 -2.46 1.27
CA ASN A 92 7.32 -1.44 1.39
C ASN A 92 7.90 -0.01 1.46
N SER A 93 8.98 0.17 2.24
CA SER A 93 9.66 1.46 2.35
C SER A 93 10.28 1.87 1.01
N ALA A 94 10.91 0.92 0.30
CA ALA A 94 11.50 1.19 -1.01
C ALA A 94 10.44 1.67 -2.01
N ILE A 95 9.29 0.99 -2.10
CA ILE A 95 8.19 1.41 -3.00
C ILE A 95 7.69 2.82 -2.64
N GLY A 96 7.52 3.11 -1.35
CA GLY A 96 7.11 4.45 -0.89
C GLY A 96 8.08 5.54 -1.34
N TYR A 97 9.40 5.32 -1.24
CA TYR A 97 10.39 6.26 -1.74
C TYR A 97 10.38 6.39 -3.27
N LEU A 98 10.13 5.32 -4.02
CA LEU A 98 9.99 5.39 -5.48
C LEU A 98 8.76 6.22 -5.90
N LEU A 99 7.64 6.09 -5.19
CA LEU A 99 6.45 6.90 -5.43
C LEU A 99 6.71 8.37 -5.10
N MET A 100 7.41 8.66 -3.99
CA MET A 100 7.82 10.01 -3.63
C MET A 100 8.71 10.65 -4.72
N LEU A 101 9.70 9.90 -5.22
CA LEU A 101 10.55 10.33 -6.34
C LEU A 101 9.73 10.58 -7.60
N SER A 102 8.74 9.73 -7.89
CA SER A 102 7.85 9.89 -9.04
C SER A 102 7.02 11.18 -8.94
N VAL A 103 6.50 11.49 -7.75
CA VAL A 103 5.72 12.72 -7.50
C VAL A 103 6.58 13.99 -7.58
N MET A 104 7.87 13.89 -7.22
CA MET A 104 8.83 15.00 -7.40
C MET A 104 9.07 15.38 -8.87
N SER A 105 8.53 14.63 -9.84
CA SER A 105 8.56 15.03 -11.26
C SER A 105 7.69 16.25 -11.60
N PHE A 106 6.88 16.75 -10.66
CA PHE A 106 5.94 17.87 -10.83
C PHE A 106 4.96 17.71 -12.00
N ASN A 107 4.77 16.49 -12.50
CA ASN A 107 3.78 16.21 -13.51
C ASN A 107 2.39 16.05 -12.87
N GLY A 108 1.41 16.82 -13.35
CA GLY A 108 0.05 16.80 -12.80
C GLY A 108 -0.64 15.43 -12.92
N GLY A 109 -0.47 14.73 -14.04
CA GLY A 109 -1.09 13.42 -14.24
C GLY A 109 -0.49 12.34 -13.34
N VAL A 110 0.84 12.34 -13.19
CA VAL A 110 1.54 11.42 -12.26
C VAL A 110 1.06 11.64 -10.84
N PHE A 111 0.98 12.89 -10.39
CA PHE A 111 0.50 13.22 -9.05
C PHE A 111 -0.94 12.72 -8.82
N VAL A 112 -1.87 13.05 -9.73
CA VAL A 112 -3.27 12.65 -9.62
C VAL A 112 -3.40 11.13 -9.56
N VAL A 113 -2.71 10.41 -10.44
CA VAL A 113 -2.83 8.95 -10.52
C VAL A 113 -2.23 8.25 -9.31
N VAL A 114 -1.12 8.74 -8.76
CA VAL A 114 -0.55 8.21 -7.51
C VAL A 114 -1.50 8.46 -6.33
N VAL A 115 -2.07 9.66 -6.20
CA VAL A 115 -3.04 9.96 -5.13
C VAL A 115 -4.29 9.08 -5.27
N LEU A 116 -4.85 8.98 -6.48
CA LEU A 116 -6.00 8.12 -6.75
C LEU A 116 -5.70 6.65 -6.46
N GLY A 117 -4.54 6.14 -6.86
CA GLY A 117 -4.15 4.76 -6.60
C GLY A 117 -3.93 4.46 -5.12
N LEU A 118 -3.37 5.40 -4.35
CA LEU A 118 -3.27 5.28 -2.90
C LEU A 118 -4.66 5.33 -2.23
N SER A 119 -5.55 6.22 -2.68
CA SER A 119 -6.92 6.29 -2.19
C SER A 119 -7.69 5.00 -2.49
N VAL A 120 -7.70 4.54 -3.75
CA VAL A 120 -8.37 3.30 -4.15
C VAL A 120 -7.77 2.09 -3.44
N GLY A 121 -6.44 2.02 -3.31
CA GLY A 121 -5.78 0.94 -2.59
C GLY A 121 -6.16 0.93 -1.10
N TYR A 122 -6.30 2.11 -0.49
CA TYR A 122 -6.72 2.21 0.90
C TYR A 122 -8.16 1.68 1.05
N LEU A 123 -9.05 2.04 0.13
CA LEU A 123 -10.42 1.52 0.16
C LEU A 123 -10.42 -0.01 -0.05
N LEU A 124 -9.77 -0.51 -1.12
CA LEU A 124 -9.78 -1.93 -1.48
C LEU A 124 -9.15 -2.86 -0.45
N PHE A 125 -8.11 -2.45 0.29
CA PHE A 125 -7.43 -3.36 1.23
C PHE A 125 -7.79 -3.10 2.69
N ARG A 126 -8.40 -1.95 3.00
CA ARG A 126 -8.68 -1.55 4.37
C ARG A 126 -10.17 -1.48 4.69
N ILE A 127 -11.03 -1.34 3.67
CA ILE A 127 -12.48 -1.42 3.81
C ILE A 127 -12.99 -2.82 3.47
N ASP A 128 -12.30 -3.59 2.63
CA ASP A 128 -12.72 -4.95 2.21
C ASP A 128 -12.63 -6.02 3.32
N ASP A 129 -12.10 -5.68 4.50
CA ASP A 129 -12.40 -6.41 5.75
C ASP A 129 -13.92 -6.31 6.13
N ASN A 130 -14.71 -5.51 5.41
CA ASN A 130 -16.17 -5.28 5.42
C ASN A 130 -16.71 -5.30 3.97
N GLU A 131 -16.60 -6.41 3.24
CA GLU A 131 -17.20 -6.58 1.91
C GLU A 131 -18.71 -6.23 1.91
N GLY A 132 -19.11 -5.06 1.40
CA GLY A 132 -20.52 -4.77 1.11
C GLY A 132 -21.01 -3.32 1.20
N GLU A 133 -20.27 -2.39 1.81
CA GLU A 133 -20.84 -1.08 2.21
C GLU A 133 -20.26 0.13 1.46
N VAL A 134 -20.11 0.08 0.14
CA VAL A 134 -19.94 1.32 -0.67
C VAL A 134 -21.16 1.58 -1.57
N VAL A 135 -22.14 0.67 -1.56
CA VAL A 135 -23.48 0.93 -2.11
C VAL A 135 -24.42 1.55 -1.07
N VAL A 136 -24.05 1.59 0.23
CA VAL A 136 -24.97 1.96 1.33
C VAL A 136 -24.73 3.37 1.89
N VAL A 137 -23.89 4.20 1.26
CA VAL A 137 -23.75 5.62 1.69
C VAL A 137 -24.83 6.54 1.07
N VAL A 138 -25.94 5.96 0.59
CA VAL A 138 -27.16 6.71 0.25
C VAL A 138 -28.33 5.92 0.86
N ASP A 139 -29.05 6.53 1.80
CA ASP A 139 -30.15 5.97 2.62
C ASP A 139 -29.74 5.16 3.87
N ASP A 140 -29.30 5.82 4.94
CA ASP A 140 -30.05 5.87 6.23
C ASP A 140 -29.31 6.78 7.24
N GLU A 141 -29.30 8.07 6.94
CA GLU A 141 -29.07 9.10 7.94
C GLU A 141 -30.33 9.15 8.83
N ASN A 142 -30.48 8.23 9.81
CA ASN A 142 -31.18 8.42 11.11
C ASN A 142 -31.58 7.09 11.78
N THR A 143 -30.77 6.57 12.71
CA THR A 143 -31.32 5.74 13.80
C THR A 143 -30.60 6.02 15.12
N CYS A 144 -31.22 6.90 15.90
CA CYS A 144 -30.91 7.12 17.30
C CYS A 144 -30.99 5.82 18.11
N VAL A 145 -30.03 5.62 19.01
CA VAL A 145 -30.19 4.68 20.13
C VAL A 145 -29.97 5.44 21.44
N CYS A 146 -31.08 5.92 21.99
CA CYS A 146 -31.28 6.12 23.42
C CYS A 146 -32.51 5.28 23.81
N ALA A 147 -32.29 4.16 24.50
CA ALA A 147 -33.26 3.50 25.36
C ALA A 147 -32.51 2.60 26.35
#